data_AF-A0A951C4B4-F1
#
_entry.id   AF-A0A951C4B4-F1
#
_cell.length_a   1.000
_cell.length_b   1.000
_cell.length_c   1.000
_cell.angle_alpha   90.00
_cell.angle_beta   90.00
_cell.angle_gamma   90.00
#
_symmetry.space_group_name_H-M   'P 1'
#
loop_
_entity.id
_entity.type
_entity.pdbx_description
1 polymer ?
#
loop_
_entity_poly.entity_id
_entity_poly.type
_entity_poly.pdbx_seq_one_letter_code
_entity_poly.pdbx_strand_id
1 'polypeptide(L)'
;MNPGLVIKLRPSGPWRIGPDSGARNEVDAIYHSDSLYSAVTSAMVRLGSLEDWLAATARSSPPAVAFSSCFPFLDEIGFVVPPRTAWPPSSPALLSARVRWKSARFVPLGIIEGLLAGHVLDERQWVIDGVSACLVPAGKAGPFRNGVRFHAAVDRLTGATDRHSIGCVEFHPGAGLWAIASFADEAARDRWLEPLKTAFRLLADSGFGGGRSRGWGRTESPDFTEGTLPEMLLPPRPAVPSEPDTSSPDSRTLDSEPIPPSPAPNRLSPQWLLSLFVPGPHDSIDWSRGSYTLHTRAGRV
;
A
#
# COMPACT_ATOMS: atom_id res chain seq x y z
N MET A 1 -17.04 8.44 -2.26
CA MET A 1 -15.87 8.30 -3.15
C MET A 1 -14.95 9.45 -2.85
N ASN A 2 -13.66 9.18 -2.67
CA ASN A 2 -12.73 10.18 -2.17
C ASN A 2 -11.77 10.57 -3.29
N PRO A 3 -11.45 11.86 -3.48
CA PRO A 3 -10.38 12.23 -4.39
C PRO A 3 -9.07 11.59 -3.94
N GLY A 4 -8.28 11.11 -4.89
CA GLY A 4 -7.08 10.33 -4.65
C GLY A 4 -5.91 10.79 -5.51
N LEU A 5 -4.72 10.57 -4.98
CA LEU A 5 -3.45 10.77 -5.65
C LEU A 5 -2.59 9.51 -5.49
N VAL A 6 -2.25 8.86 -6.60
CA VAL A 6 -1.22 7.82 -6.63
C VAL A 6 0.13 8.48 -6.88
N ILE A 7 1.10 8.15 -6.04
CA ILE A 7 2.48 8.63 -6.12
C ILE A 7 3.38 7.44 -6.44
N LYS A 8 4.12 7.47 -7.54
CA LYS A 8 5.21 6.50 -7.82
C LYS A 8 6.56 7.15 -7.56
N LEU A 9 7.39 6.46 -6.79
CA LEU A 9 8.72 6.85 -6.36
C LEU A 9 9.73 5.88 -6.95
N ARG A 10 10.60 6.35 -7.86
CA ARG A 10 11.70 5.56 -8.43
C ARG A 10 13.01 5.87 -7.70
N PRO A 11 13.53 4.96 -6.86
CA PRO A 11 14.74 5.19 -6.08
C PRO A 11 15.97 5.42 -6.96
N SER A 12 16.73 6.49 -6.69
CA SER A 12 18.02 6.75 -7.34
C SER A 12 19.20 6.07 -6.64
N GLY A 13 18.93 5.36 -5.54
CA GLY A 13 19.89 4.65 -4.73
C GLY A 13 19.21 3.78 -3.67
N PRO A 14 19.98 3.16 -2.76
CA PRO A 14 19.42 2.30 -1.73
C PRO A 14 18.54 3.07 -0.76
N TRP A 15 17.52 2.40 -0.23
CA TRP A 15 16.67 2.92 0.84
C TRP A 15 16.92 2.18 2.14
N ARG A 16 16.85 2.89 3.27
CA ARG A 16 16.81 2.27 4.60
C ARG A 16 15.40 2.38 5.16
N ILE A 17 14.67 1.28 5.05
CA ILE A 17 13.36 1.12 5.68
C ILE A 17 13.56 0.26 6.93
N GLY A 18 13.37 0.86 8.11
CA GLY A 18 13.52 0.18 9.41
C GLY A 18 12.52 -0.95 9.60
N PRO A 19 12.92 -2.16 10.05
CA PRO A 19 11.98 -3.16 10.49
C PRO A 19 11.34 -2.76 11.84
N ASP A 20 10.26 -3.43 12.21
CA ASP A 20 9.63 -3.30 13.52
C ASP A 20 10.52 -3.76 14.67
N SER A 21 11.41 -4.73 14.42
CA SER A 21 12.42 -5.21 15.39
C SER A 21 13.45 -4.15 15.81
N GLY A 22 13.59 -3.06 15.03
CA GLY A 22 14.65 -2.07 15.21
C GLY A 22 16.06 -2.57 14.85
N ALA A 23 16.18 -3.80 14.32
CA ALA A 23 17.46 -4.37 13.91
C ALA A 23 18.12 -3.52 12.82
N ARG A 24 19.43 -3.24 12.98
CA ARG A 24 20.17 -2.33 12.08
C ARG A 24 20.48 -2.96 10.73
N ASN A 25 20.72 -4.26 10.70
CA ASN A 25 21.12 -5.06 9.55
C ASN A 25 19.94 -5.63 8.75
N GLU A 26 18.72 -5.52 9.28
CA GLU A 26 17.50 -5.93 8.60
C GLU A 26 16.74 -4.72 8.05
N VAL A 27 15.88 -4.97 7.08
CA VAL A 27 15.02 -3.96 6.44
C VAL A 27 13.62 -4.50 6.25
N ASP A 28 12.65 -3.58 6.24
CA ASP A 28 11.33 -3.88 5.68
C ASP A 28 11.30 -3.49 4.19
N ALA A 29 10.39 -4.11 3.44
CA ALA A 29 10.10 -3.77 2.04
C ALA A 29 8.96 -2.74 1.93
N ILE A 30 8.15 -2.58 3.00
CA ILE A 30 7.04 -1.62 3.05
C ILE A 30 7.51 -0.37 3.79
N TYR A 31 7.45 0.79 3.13
CA TYR A 31 7.61 2.06 3.82
C TYR A 31 6.27 2.49 4.40
N HIS A 32 6.08 2.21 5.70
CA HIS A 32 4.76 2.34 6.33
C HIS A 32 4.22 3.78 6.37
N SER A 33 2.89 3.89 6.37
CA SER A 33 2.15 5.16 6.29
C SER A 33 2.52 6.17 7.38
N ASP A 34 2.88 5.73 8.59
CA ASP A 34 3.33 6.59 9.70
C ASP A 34 4.68 7.27 9.38
N SER A 35 5.60 6.51 8.77
CA SER A 35 6.92 6.97 8.36
C SER A 35 6.80 7.89 7.15
N LEU A 36 5.87 7.61 6.24
CA LEU A 36 5.50 8.50 5.14
C LEU A 36 4.91 9.80 5.65
N TYR A 37 3.92 9.73 6.55
CA TYR A 37 3.31 10.89 7.18
C TYR A 37 4.35 11.75 7.90
N SER A 38 5.28 11.13 8.64
CA SER A 38 6.37 11.82 9.32
C SER A 38 7.32 12.52 8.34
N ALA A 39 7.66 11.86 7.21
CA ALA A 39 8.50 12.46 6.17
C ALA A 39 7.81 13.66 5.50
N VAL A 40 6.54 13.52 5.13
CA VAL A 40 5.74 14.62 4.56
C VAL A 40 5.61 15.76 5.56
N THR A 41 5.31 15.47 6.82
CA THR A 41 5.25 16.48 7.89
C THR A 41 6.57 17.23 8.04
N SER A 42 7.70 16.52 8.00
CA SER A 42 9.03 17.15 8.00
C SER A 42 9.29 18.01 6.76
N ALA A 43 8.76 17.64 5.59
CA ALA A 43 8.79 18.49 4.40
C ALA A 43 7.92 19.73 4.57
N MET A 44 6.72 19.60 5.15
CA MET A 44 5.82 20.74 5.44
C MET A 44 6.45 21.76 6.40
N VAL A 45 7.32 21.34 7.32
CA VAL A 45 8.15 22.27 8.12
C VAL A 45 8.99 23.17 7.21
N ARG A 46 9.67 22.58 6.22
CA ARG A 46 10.55 23.30 5.30
C ARG A 46 9.78 24.18 4.31
N LEU A 47 8.54 23.81 4.02
CA LEU A 47 7.62 24.58 3.18
C LEU A 47 6.89 25.69 3.96
N GLY A 48 7.08 25.77 5.29
CA GLY A 48 6.44 26.80 6.13
C GLY A 48 4.95 26.56 6.38
N SER A 49 4.45 25.33 6.18
CA SER A 49 3.02 24.98 6.28
C SER A 49 2.71 23.98 7.39
N LEU A 50 3.62 23.82 8.37
CA LEU A 50 3.50 22.81 9.43
C LEU A 50 2.19 22.93 10.22
N GLU A 51 1.87 24.12 10.73
CA GLU A 51 0.72 24.28 11.62
C GLU A 51 -0.61 24.03 10.91
N ASP A 52 -0.74 24.53 9.69
CA ASP A 52 -1.89 24.25 8.82
C ASP A 52 -2.00 22.76 8.52
N TRP A 53 -0.87 22.10 8.24
CA TRP A 53 -0.81 20.67 7.96
C TRP A 53 -1.25 19.83 9.16
N LEU A 54 -0.73 20.13 10.35
CA LEU A 54 -1.09 19.44 11.58
C LEU A 54 -2.55 19.72 11.97
N ALA A 55 -3.04 20.94 11.76
CA ALA A 55 -4.44 21.29 11.97
C ALA A 55 -5.37 20.46 11.07
N ALA A 56 -5.03 20.33 9.79
CA ALA A 56 -5.84 19.61 8.82
C ALA A 56 -5.72 18.08 8.92
N THR A 57 -4.62 17.53 9.46
CA THR A 57 -4.38 16.07 9.47
C THR A 57 -4.39 15.47 10.87
N ALA A 58 -3.51 15.91 11.77
CA ALA A 58 -3.37 15.31 13.10
C ALA A 58 -4.47 15.75 14.08
N ARG A 59 -5.00 16.98 13.93
CA ARG A 59 -5.99 17.58 14.85
C ARG A 59 -7.41 17.58 14.29
N SER A 60 -7.60 17.21 13.02
CA SER A 60 -8.92 17.09 12.39
C SER A 60 -9.40 15.64 12.44
N SER A 61 -10.70 15.45 12.63
CA SER A 61 -11.35 14.14 12.53
C SER A 61 -12.64 14.28 11.69
N PRO A 62 -12.70 13.72 10.47
CA PRO A 62 -11.65 12.97 9.78
C PRO A 62 -10.45 13.86 9.36
N PRO A 63 -9.26 13.26 9.13
CA PRO A 63 -8.11 13.99 8.60
C PRO A 63 -8.37 14.41 7.14
N ALA A 64 -7.95 15.62 6.77
CA ALA A 64 -8.07 16.13 5.40
C ALA A 64 -7.29 15.29 4.37
N VAL A 65 -6.19 14.67 4.80
CA VAL A 65 -5.34 13.79 3.98
C VAL A 65 -4.98 12.54 4.78
N ALA A 66 -5.15 11.36 4.18
CA ALA A 66 -4.74 10.07 4.71
C ALA A 66 -3.82 9.34 3.70
N PHE A 67 -2.82 8.61 4.20
CA PHE A 67 -1.86 7.89 3.36
C PHE A 67 -2.00 6.38 3.47
N SER A 68 -1.81 5.69 2.34
CA SER A 68 -1.41 4.28 2.36
C SER A 68 0.05 4.14 2.80
N SER A 69 0.45 2.91 3.13
CA SER A 69 1.87 2.55 3.10
C SER A 69 2.40 2.56 1.66
N CYS A 70 3.71 2.65 1.48
CA CYS A 70 4.32 2.51 0.17
C CYS A 70 4.64 1.04 -0.11
N PHE A 71 4.18 0.54 -1.26
CA PHE A 71 4.36 -0.84 -1.69
C PHE A 71 5.26 -0.93 -2.92
N PRO A 72 5.91 -2.08 -3.18
CA PRO A 72 6.74 -2.26 -4.36
C PRO A 72 5.96 -2.11 -5.67
N PHE A 73 6.60 -1.60 -6.72
CA PHE A 73 6.17 -1.79 -8.10
C PHE A 73 7.34 -2.21 -8.99
N LEU A 74 7.03 -2.79 -10.15
CA LEU A 74 7.98 -3.08 -11.23
C LEU A 74 7.33 -2.70 -12.56
N ASP A 75 7.94 -1.77 -13.29
CA ASP A 75 7.37 -1.17 -14.51
C ASP A 75 5.98 -0.59 -14.20
N GLU A 76 4.93 -1.12 -14.84
CA GLU A 76 3.53 -0.75 -14.58
C GLU A 76 2.83 -1.65 -13.56
N ILE A 77 3.50 -2.69 -13.07
CA ILE A 77 2.92 -3.65 -12.13
C ILE A 77 3.07 -3.10 -10.71
N GLY A 78 1.99 -2.54 -10.17
CA GLY A 78 1.87 -2.23 -8.75
C GLY A 78 1.65 -3.50 -7.94
N PHE A 79 2.52 -3.76 -6.96
CA PHE A 79 2.33 -4.85 -6.00
C PHE A 79 1.71 -4.32 -4.71
N VAL A 80 1.02 -5.20 -3.99
CA VAL A 80 0.36 -4.88 -2.72
C VAL A 80 0.31 -6.11 -1.83
N VAL A 81 0.13 -5.92 -0.53
CA VAL A 81 -0.17 -7.03 0.38
C VAL A 81 -1.61 -7.48 0.14
N PRO A 82 -1.85 -8.75 -0.26
CA PRO A 82 -3.18 -9.22 -0.57
C PRO A 82 -4.08 -9.23 0.68
N PRO A 83 -5.41 -8.98 0.53
CA PRO A 83 -6.35 -9.15 1.64
C PRO A 83 -6.35 -10.61 2.11
N ARG A 84 -6.13 -10.83 3.41
CA ARG A 84 -6.00 -12.18 4.02
C ARG A 84 -7.24 -13.05 3.83
N THR A 85 -8.41 -12.45 3.68
CA THR A 85 -9.68 -13.17 3.48
C THR A 85 -9.86 -13.70 2.07
N ALA A 86 -9.15 -13.15 1.08
CA ALA A 86 -9.20 -13.60 -0.32
C ALA A 86 -7.88 -14.22 -0.79
N TRP A 87 -6.90 -14.38 0.11
CA TRP A 87 -5.56 -14.91 -0.22
C TRP A 87 -5.03 -15.89 0.83
N PRO A 88 -4.42 -17.02 0.43
CA PRO A 88 -4.20 -17.48 -0.95
C PRO A 88 -5.50 -17.91 -1.65
N PRO A 89 -5.51 -17.96 -3.00
CA PRO A 89 -6.65 -18.47 -3.75
C PRO A 89 -7.01 -19.88 -3.27
N SER A 90 -8.26 -20.08 -2.85
CA SER A 90 -8.72 -21.33 -2.23
C SER A 90 -9.36 -22.30 -3.22
N SER A 91 -9.31 -22.01 -4.53
CA SER A 91 -9.97 -22.86 -5.52
C SER A 91 -9.27 -24.22 -5.63
N PRO A 92 -10.03 -25.33 -5.73
CA PRO A 92 -9.46 -26.68 -5.80
C PRO A 92 -8.45 -26.88 -6.94
N ALA A 93 -8.59 -26.14 -8.05
CA ALA A 93 -7.67 -26.17 -9.18
C ALA A 93 -6.28 -25.62 -8.85
N LEU A 94 -6.18 -24.68 -7.90
CA LEU A 94 -4.93 -24.01 -7.48
C LEU A 94 -4.26 -24.69 -6.26
N LEU A 95 -4.87 -25.72 -5.69
CA LEU A 95 -4.24 -26.56 -4.65
C LEU A 95 -3.25 -27.59 -5.25
N SER A 96 -3.32 -27.81 -6.57
CA SER A 96 -2.37 -28.63 -7.34
C SER A 96 -1.15 -27.84 -7.83
N ALA A 97 -0.95 -26.61 -7.33
CA ALA A 97 -0.16 -25.60 -8.00
C ALA A 97 1.36 -25.81 -7.97
N ARG A 98 1.99 -25.51 -9.12
CA ARG A 98 3.46 -25.33 -9.22
C ARG A 98 3.93 -24.11 -8.42
N VAL A 99 3.05 -23.14 -8.23
CA VAL A 99 3.31 -21.89 -7.53
C VAL A 99 2.91 -21.99 -6.07
N ARG A 100 3.84 -21.69 -5.15
CA ARG A 100 3.56 -21.67 -3.71
C ARG A 100 2.85 -20.39 -3.28
N TRP A 101 1.61 -20.18 -3.71
CA TRP A 101 0.84 -18.93 -3.51
C TRP A 101 0.90 -18.32 -2.09
N LYS A 102 0.88 -19.16 -1.05
CA LYS A 102 0.99 -18.74 0.36
C LYS A 102 2.32 -18.02 0.69
N SER A 103 3.38 -18.27 -0.07
CA SER A 103 4.70 -17.65 0.10
C SER A 103 4.81 -16.27 -0.54
N ALA A 104 3.84 -15.86 -1.39
CA ALA A 104 3.81 -14.52 -1.94
C ALA A 104 3.40 -13.53 -0.85
N ARG A 105 4.30 -12.61 -0.50
CA ARG A 105 4.02 -11.49 0.40
C ARG A 105 3.32 -10.36 -0.34
N PHE A 106 3.71 -10.14 -1.59
CA PHE A 106 3.17 -9.09 -2.44
C PHE A 106 2.63 -9.68 -3.74
N VAL A 107 1.46 -9.22 -4.17
CA VAL A 107 0.81 -9.66 -5.40
C VAL A 107 0.46 -8.46 -6.28
N PRO A 108 0.46 -8.60 -7.60
CA PRO A 108 -0.04 -7.58 -8.53
C PRO A 108 -1.46 -7.16 -8.20
N LEU A 109 -1.73 -5.85 -8.24
CA LEU A 109 -3.06 -5.30 -7.96
C LEU A 109 -4.14 -5.89 -8.89
N GLY A 110 -3.82 -6.10 -10.18
CA GLY A 110 -4.73 -6.72 -11.14
C GLY A 110 -5.11 -8.18 -10.83
N ILE A 111 -4.30 -8.91 -10.05
CA ILE A 111 -4.68 -10.25 -9.58
C ILE A 111 -5.76 -10.14 -8.50
N ILE A 112 -5.67 -9.16 -7.61
CA ILE A 112 -6.71 -8.92 -6.60
C ILE A 112 -8.03 -8.56 -7.27
N GLU A 113 -7.98 -7.68 -8.27
CA GLU A 113 -9.15 -7.34 -9.08
C GLU A 113 -9.77 -8.60 -9.72
N GLY A 114 -8.95 -9.42 -10.39
CA GLY A 114 -9.41 -10.67 -11.01
C GLY A 114 -10.00 -11.65 -10.00
N LEU A 115 -9.39 -11.81 -8.81
CA LEU A 115 -9.92 -12.67 -7.75
C LEU A 115 -11.26 -12.17 -7.22
N LEU A 116 -11.41 -10.87 -6.99
CA LEU A 116 -12.68 -10.26 -6.55
C LEU A 116 -13.76 -10.35 -7.64
N ALA A 117 -13.36 -10.34 -8.92
CA ALA A 117 -14.25 -10.61 -10.05
C ALA A 117 -14.59 -12.10 -10.22
N GLY A 118 -13.87 -13.01 -9.57
CA GLY A 118 -14.04 -14.47 -9.70
C GLY A 118 -13.36 -15.07 -10.92
N HIS A 119 -12.40 -14.37 -11.53
CA HIS A 119 -11.59 -14.90 -12.61
C HIS A 119 -10.63 -16.00 -12.12
N VAL A 120 -10.42 -17.01 -12.97
CA VAL A 120 -9.45 -18.08 -12.70
C VAL A 120 -8.05 -17.59 -13.08
N LEU A 121 -7.09 -17.76 -12.18
CA LEU A 121 -5.70 -17.41 -12.43
C LEU A 121 -4.98 -18.52 -13.20
N ASP A 122 -4.27 -18.16 -14.28
CA ASP A 122 -3.36 -19.07 -14.97
C ASP A 122 -2.00 -19.10 -14.26
N GLU A 123 -1.71 -20.18 -13.54
CA GLU A 123 -0.49 -20.32 -12.74
C GLU A 123 0.80 -20.24 -13.57
N ARG A 124 0.76 -20.60 -14.86
CA ARG A 124 1.95 -20.69 -15.70
C ARG A 124 2.59 -19.33 -15.96
N GLN A 125 1.80 -18.27 -15.79
CA GLN A 125 2.22 -16.90 -16.03
C GLN A 125 2.96 -16.30 -14.83
N TRP A 126 2.97 -16.98 -13.67
CA TRP A 126 3.44 -16.39 -12.43
C TRP A 126 4.50 -17.25 -11.73
N VAL A 127 5.44 -16.57 -11.10
CA VAL A 127 6.45 -17.17 -10.23
C VAL A 127 6.64 -16.27 -9.00
N ILE A 128 7.06 -16.86 -7.89
CA ILE A 128 7.40 -16.09 -6.69
C ILE A 128 8.91 -15.82 -6.73
N ASP A 129 9.27 -14.56 -6.73
CA ASP A 129 10.66 -14.17 -6.53
C ASP A 129 11.05 -14.39 -5.07
N GLY A 130 12.06 -15.23 -4.82
CA GLY A 130 12.44 -15.63 -3.47
C GLY A 130 13.02 -14.50 -2.61
N VAL A 131 13.57 -13.46 -3.24
CA VAL A 131 14.24 -12.36 -2.52
C VAL A 131 13.25 -11.27 -2.11
N SER A 132 12.41 -10.82 -3.04
CA SER A 132 11.38 -9.79 -2.79
C SER A 132 10.07 -10.37 -2.22
N ALA A 133 9.86 -11.68 -2.36
CA ALA A 133 8.58 -12.36 -2.10
C ALA A 133 7.40 -11.78 -2.91
N CYS A 134 7.69 -11.11 -4.04
CA CYS A 134 6.70 -10.66 -5.00
C CYS A 134 6.30 -11.81 -5.93
N LEU A 135 5.01 -11.90 -6.23
CA LEU A 135 4.48 -12.72 -7.30
C LEU A 135 4.66 -11.98 -8.63
N VAL A 136 5.66 -12.38 -9.41
CA VAL A 136 6.07 -11.70 -10.66
C VAL A 136 5.73 -12.53 -11.89
N PRO A 137 5.59 -11.90 -13.07
CA PRO A 137 5.45 -12.64 -14.32
C PRO A 137 6.62 -13.61 -14.53
N ALA A 138 6.32 -14.80 -15.07
CA ALA A 138 7.32 -15.82 -15.32
C ALA A 138 8.46 -15.27 -16.21
N GLY A 139 9.70 -15.49 -15.78
CA GLY A 139 10.90 -14.98 -16.47
C GLY A 139 11.33 -13.56 -16.07
N LYS A 140 10.57 -12.86 -15.23
CA LYS A 140 11.02 -11.59 -14.61
C LYS A 140 11.60 -11.81 -13.21
N ALA A 141 12.54 -10.95 -12.83
CA ALA A 141 13.05 -10.88 -11.46
C ALA A 141 12.15 -10.00 -10.57
N GLY A 142 12.32 -10.10 -9.25
CA GLY A 142 11.64 -9.23 -8.30
C GLY A 142 12.05 -7.76 -8.40
N PRO A 143 11.24 -6.84 -7.84
CA PRO A 143 11.51 -5.40 -7.88
C PRO A 143 12.72 -4.95 -7.05
N PHE A 144 13.13 -5.72 -6.04
CA PHE A 144 14.21 -5.32 -5.15
C PHE A 144 14.90 -6.51 -4.50
N ARG A 145 16.05 -6.24 -3.89
CA ARG A 145 16.74 -7.15 -2.98
C ARG A 145 17.16 -6.45 -1.70
N ASN A 146 17.39 -7.24 -0.66
CA ASN A 146 17.98 -6.75 0.58
C ASN A 146 19.51 -6.80 0.46
N GLY A 147 20.17 -5.72 0.89
CA GLY A 147 21.63 -5.61 0.96
C GLY A 147 22.09 -5.12 2.32
N VAL A 148 23.37 -5.31 2.63
CA VAL A 148 24.00 -4.80 3.85
C VAL A 148 25.23 -3.99 3.48
N ARG A 149 25.35 -2.79 4.05
CA ARG A 149 26.52 -1.93 3.90
C ARG A 149 27.30 -1.86 5.20
N PHE A 150 28.62 -1.92 5.09
CA PHE A 150 29.53 -1.85 6.24
C PHE A 150 30.21 -0.49 6.28
N HIS A 151 30.36 0.02 7.49
CA HIS A 151 31.00 1.28 7.78
C HIS A 151 31.86 1.12 9.04
N ALA A 152 32.81 2.02 9.23
CA ALA A 152 33.57 2.10 10.47
C ALA A 152 33.66 3.55 10.91
N ALA A 153 33.43 3.81 12.20
CA ALA A 153 33.87 5.05 12.81
C ALA A 153 35.36 4.88 13.14
N VAL A 154 36.19 5.83 12.72
CA VAL A 154 37.63 5.80 12.96
C VAL A 154 37.96 6.97 13.88
N ASP A 155 38.48 6.67 15.06
CA ASP A 155 39.03 7.69 15.97
C ASP A 155 40.35 8.18 15.39
N ARG A 156 40.46 9.49 15.20
CA ARG A 156 41.64 10.14 14.63
C ARG A 156 42.81 10.21 15.61
N LEU A 157 42.57 10.15 16.92
CA LEU A 157 43.62 10.26 17.93
C LEU A 157 44.24 8.90 18.27
N THR A 158 43.39 7.89 18.47
CA THR A 158 43.85 6.54 18.86
C THR A 158 44.00 5.58 17.69
N GLY A 159 43.41 5.88 16.53
CA GLY A 159 43.30 4.94 15.41
C GLY A 159 42.29 3.81 15.65
N ALA A 160 41.56 3.83 16.77
CA ALA A 160 40.55 2.82 17.07
C ALA A 160 39.44 2.84 16.02
N THR A 161 38.93 1.65 15.67
CA THR A 161 37.86 1.50 14.69
C THR A 161 36.66 0.80 15.30
N ASP A 162 35.47 1.35 15.08
CA ASP A 162 34.20 0.73 15.47
C ASP A 162 33.36 0.43 14.22
N ARG A 163 33.31 -0.85 13.85
CA ARG A 163 32.62 -1.34 12.66
C ARG A 163 31.13 -1.48 12.94
N HIS A 164 30.32 -0.93 12.06
CA HIS A 164 28.88 -1.14 12.06
C HIS A 164 28.37 -1.53 10.67
N SER A 165 27.29 -2.30 10.64
CA SER A 165 26.56 -2.63 9.42
C SER A 165 25.17 -2.03 9.45
N ILE A 166 24.64 -1.75 8.27
CA ILE A 166 23.29 -1.24 8.09
C ILE A 166 22.65 -1.90 6.87
N GLY A 167 21.44 -2.43 7.05
CA GLY A 167 20.65 -3.03 5.98
C GLY A 167 20.09 -1.96 5.05
N CYS A 168 19.86 -2.31 3.79
CA CYS A 168 19.20 -1.45 2.81
C CYS A 168 18.39 -2.28 1.82
N VAL A 169 17.39 -1.64 1.20
CA VAL A 169 16.67 -2.15 0.05
C VAL A 169 17.32 -1.58 -1.21
N GLU A 170 17.73 -2.44 -2.13
CA GLU A 170 18.29 -2.09 -3.44
C GLU A 170 17.27 -2.45 -4.52
N PHE A 171 16.89 -1.48 -5.34
CA PHE A 171 15.85 -1.63 -6.35
C PHE A 171 16.44 -2.02 -7.71
N HIS A 172 15.73 -2.87 -8.44
CA HIS A 172 16.03 -3.18 -9.82
C HIS A 172 15.61 -2.02 -10.75
N PRO A 173 16.17 -1.90 -11.97
CA PRO A 173 15.70 -0.94 -12.95
C PRO A 173 14.19 -1.08 -13.21
N GLY A 174 13.49 0.04 -13.33
CA GLY A 174 12.03 0.06 -13.49
C GLY A 174 11.24 -0.22 -12.22
N ALA A 175 11.90 -0.52 -11.09
CA ALA A 175 11.25 -0.77 -9.82
C ALA A 175 11.26 0.44 -8.89
N GLY A 176 10.34 0.43 -7.93
CA GLY A 176 10.28 1.46 -6.92
C GLY A 176 9.18 1.20 -5.89
N LEU A 177 8.71 2.28 -5.28
CA LEU A 177 7.61 2.24 -4.32
C LEU A 177 6.46 3.13 -4.79
N TRP A 178 5.23 2.69 -4.60
CA TRP A 178 4.04 3.48 -4.88
C TRP A 178 3.17 3.61 -3.64
N ALA A 179 2.48 4.73 -3.51
CA ALA A 179 1.57 5.02 -2.40
C ALA A 179 0.37 5.81 -2.87
N ILE A 180 -0.64 5.91 -2.00
CA ILE A 180 -1.87 6.64 -2.21
C ILE A 180 -1.98 7.72 -1.15
N ALA A 181 -2.37 8.92 -1.56
CA ALA A 181 -2.96 9.91 -0.67
C ALA A 181 -4.45 10.01 -0.99
N SER A 182 -5.30 9.81 0.03
CA SER A 182 -6.74 10.05 -0.04
C SER A 182 -7.06 11.39 0.59
N PHE A 183 -7.82 12.22 -0.11
CA PHE A 183 -8.36 13.46 0.44
C PHE A 183 -9.74 13.18 1.04
N ALA A 184 -10.11 13.91 2.10
CA ALA A 184 -11.42 13.77 2.73
C ALA A 184 -12.56 14.17 1.78
N ASP A 185 -12.36 15.24 1.01
CA ASP A 185 -13.29 15.80 0.04
C ASP A 185 -12.53 16.65 -1.01
N GLU A 186 -13.27 17.26 -1.95
CA GLU A 186 -12.69 18.13 -2.98
C GLU A 186 -12.06 19.40 -2.40
N ALA A 187 -12.59 19.95 -1.31
CA ALA A 187 -12.02 21.14 -0.68
C ALA A 187 -10.64 20.83 -0.05
N ALA A 188 -10.51 19.66 0.57
CA ALA A 188 -9.25 19.15 1.08
C ALA A 188 -8.25 18.88 -0.06
N ARG A 189 -8.71 18.31 -1.18
CA ARG A 189 -7.89 18.12 -2.38
C ARG A 189 -7.38 19.45 -2.92
N ASP A 190 -8.26 20.42 -3.16
CA ASP A 190 -7.89 21.72 -3.72
C ASP A 190 -6.87 22.44 -2.83
N ARG A 191 -7.01 22.31 -1.50
CA ARG A 191 -6.06 22.88 -0.54
C ARG A 191 -4.72 22.16 -0.53
N TRP A 192 -4.70 20.82 -0.58
CA TRP A 192 -3.51 20.03 -0.21
C TRP A 192 -2.80 19.35 -1.37
N LEU A 193 -3.40 19.24 -2.56
CA LEU A 193 -2.83 18.53 -3.70
C LEU A 193 -1.45 19.07 -4.11
N GLU A 194 -1.35 20.37 -4.40
CA GLU A 194 -0.08 20.98 -4.83
C GLU A 194 0.96 21.10 -3.70
N PRO A 195 0.61 21.45 -2.46
CA PRO A 195 1.53 21.34 -1.32
C PRO A 195 2.07 19.92 -1.16
N LEU A 196 1.23 18.90 -1.35
CA LEU A 196 1.65 17.51 -1.23
C LEU A 196 2.61 17.11 -2.36
N LYS A 197 2.29 17.42 -3.63
CA LYS A 197 3.21 17.19 -4.75
C LYS A 197 4.55 17.89 -4.53
N THR A 198 4.53 19.11 -4.00
CA THR A 198 5.73 19.88 -3.66
C THR A 198 6.54 19.23 -2.55
N ALA A 199 5.88 18.75 -1.49
CA ALA A 199 6.53 18.00 -0.41
C ALA A 199 7.21 16.72 -0.94
N PHE A 200 6.56 15.97 -1.82
CA PHE A 200 7.15 14.79 -2.46
C PHE A 200 8.35 15.12 -3.35
N ARG A 201 8.28 16.22 -4.12
CA ARG A 201 9.44 16.71 -4.91
C ARG A 201 10.62 17.07 -4.01
N LEU A 202 10.38 17.77 -2.89
CA LEU A 202 11.43 18.06 -1.91
C LEU A 202 12.01 16.78 -1.25
N LEU A 203 11.16 15.78 -1.01
CA LEU A 203 11.59 14.49 -0.46
C LEU A 203 12.34 13.65 -1.50
N ALA A 204 12.10 13.82 -2.80
CA ALA A 204 12.87 13.15 -3.85
C ALA A 204 14.37 13.47 -3.73
N ASP A 205 14.71 14.73 -3.48
CA ASP A 205 16.10 15.19 -3.31
C ASP A 205 16.66 14.93 -1.91
N SER A 206 15.82 15.11 -0.88
CA SER A 206 16.26 15.01 0.51
C SER A 206 16.21 13.59 1.08
N GLY A 207 15.53 12.67 0.40
CA GLY A 207 15.42 11.25 0.68
C GLY A 207 14.38 10.84 1.72
N PHE A 208 13.95 9.58 1.65
CA PHE A 208 13.04 8.90 2.58
C PHE A 208 13.78 7.91 3.50
N GLY A 209 13.24 7.66 4.69
CA GLY A 209 13.80 6.68 5.63
C GLY A 209 15.19 7.06 6.19
N GLY A 210 16.00 6.06 6.53
CA GLY A 210 17.33 6.25 7.12
C GLY A 210 18.45 6.49 6.10
N GLY A 211 19.62 6.93 6.58
CA GLY A 211 20.81 7.09 5.74
C GLY A 211 20.78 8.28 4.77
N ARG A 212 19.79 9.18 4.89
CA ARG A 212 19.60 10.35 4.02
C ARG A 212 20.82 11.24 3.88
N SER A 213 21.57 11.45 4.97
CA SER A 213 22.85 12.20 4.97
C SER A 213 23.96 11.54 4.15
N ARG A 214 23.80 10.27 3.77
CA ARG A 214 24.69 9.52 2.88
C ARG A 214 24.14 9.43 1.45
N GLY A 215 23.08 10.18 1.14
CA GLY A 215 22.40 10.17 -0.16
C GLY A 215 21.37 9.04 -0.34
N TRP A 216 21.08 8.25 0.69
CA TRP A 216 20.08 7.18 0.61
C TRP A 216 18.66 7.73 0.63
N GLY A 217 17.71 6.92 0.17
CA GLY A 217 16.29 7.29 0.22
C GLY A 217 15.85 8.24 -0.87
N ARG A 218 16.77 8.74 -1.71
CA ARG A 218 16.46 9.66 -2.82
C ARG A 218 15.70 8.95 -3.94
N THR A 219 14.99 9.75 -4.72
CA THR A 219 14.26 9.27 -5.90
C THR A 219 14.55 10.18 -7.09
N GLU A 220 14.21 9.68 -8.28
CA GLU A 220 13.93 10.53 -9.42
C GLU A 220 12.70 11.41 -9.15
N SER A 221 12.33 12.26 -10.12
CA SER A 221 11.09 13.05 -10.03
C SER A 221 9.89 12.11 -9.76
N PRO A 222 9.09 12.34 -8.71
CA PRO A 222 7.91 11.53 -8.46
C PRO A 222 6.89 11.65 -9.59
N ASP A 223 6.26 10.52 -9.94
CA ASP A 223 5.09 10.53 -10.83
C ASP A 223 3.81 10.64 -10.01
N PHE A 224 2.86 11.41 -10.53
CA PHE A 224 1.59 11.67 -9.89
C PHE A 224 0.44 11.29 -10.82
N THR A 225 -0.51 10.52 -10.31
CA THR A 225 -1.76 10.21 -11.01
C THR A 225 -2.92 10.58 -10.11
N GLU A 226 -3.73 11.54 -10.55
CA GLU A 226 -4.95 11.95 -9.87
C GLU A 226 -6.14 11.11 -10.31
N GLY A 227 -7.11 10.93 -9.43
CA GLY A 227 -8.34 10.23 -9.75
C GLY A 227 -9.26 10.10 -8.54
N THR A 228 -10.18 9.15 -8.62
CA THR A 228 -11.17 8.89 -7.58
C THR A 228 -10.92 7.49 -6.98
N LEU A 229 -10.91 7.41 -5.66
CA LEU A 229 -10.82 6.13 -4.94
C LEU A 229 -12.22 5.53 -4.71
N PRO A 230 -12.40 4.21 -4.91
CA PRO A 230 -11.36 3.20 -5.20
C PRO A 230 -11.08 2.95 -6.70
N GLU A 231 -11.80 3.61 -7.61
CA GLU A 231 -11.81 3.32 -9.06
C GLU A 231 -10.44 3.38 -9.72
N MET A 232 -9.56 4.28 -9.25
CA MET A 232 -8.19 4.39 -9.76
C MET A 232 -7.29 3.18 -9.42
N LEU A 233 -7.69 2.34 -8.46
CA LEU A 233 -6.95 1.14 -8.03
C LEU A 233 -7.64 -0.14 -8.50
N LEU A 234 -8.95 -0.18 -8.38
CA LEU A 234 -9.81 -1.30 -8.73
C LEU A 234 -10.93 -0.75 -9.60
N PRO A 235 -10.83 -0.83 -10.94
CA PRO A 235 -11.89 -0.35 -11.80
C PRO A 235 -13.21 -1.09 -11.47
N PRO A 236 -14.36 -0.43 -11.61
CA PRO A 236 -15.64 -1.02 -11.25
C PRO A 236 -15.89 -2.26 -12.12
N ARG A 237 -16.39 -3.33 -11.46
CA ARG A 237 -16.84 -4.54 -12.16
C ARG A 237 -17.86 -4.13 -13.22
N PRO A 238 -17.70 -4.52 -14.49
CA PRO A 238 -18.75 -4.33 -15.49
C PRO A 238 -20.04 -4.95 -14.96
N ALA A 239 -21.12 -4.17 -14.90
CA ALA A 239 -22.43 -4.72 -14.60
C ALA A 239 -22.72 -5.75 -15.70
N VAL A 240 -22.72 -7.02 -15.34
CA VAL A 240 -23.23 -8.06 -16.24
C VAL A 240 -24.68 -7.66 -16.51
N PRO A 241 -25.08 -7.43 -17.77
CA PRO A 241 -26.48 -7.19 -18.07
C PRO A 241 -27.26 -8.37 -17.49
N SER A 242 -28.17 -8.10 -16.56
CA SER A 242 -29.16 -9.09 -16.18
C SER A 242 -29.86 -9.46 -17.48
N GLU A 243 -29.64 -10.68 -17.97
CA GLU A 243 -30.41 -11.20 -19.08
C GLU A 243 -31.89 -11.01 -18.73
N PRO A 244 -32.70 -10.42 -19.61
CA PRO A 244 -34.12 -10.30 -19.34
C PRO A 244 -34.65 -11.72 -19.12
N ASP A 245 -35.26 -11.95 -17.96
CA ASP A 245 -35.97 -13.18 -17.62
C ASP A 245 -36.96 -13.49 -18.76
N THR A 246 -36.55 -14.34 -19.70
CA THR A 246 -37.45 -14.96 -20.67
C THR A 246 -38.10 -16.16 -20.00
N SER A 247 -38.90 -15.90 -18.95
CA SER A 247 -39.93 -16.83 -18.52
C SER A 247 -41.24 -16.37 -19.14
N SER A 248 -41.71 -17.14 -20.14
CA SER A 248 -43.00 -16.96 -20.79
C SER A 248 -44.17 -16.93 -19.79
N PRO A 249 -45.28 -16.25 -20.13
CA PRO A 249 -46.40 -16.02 -19.23
C PRO A 249 -47.31 -17.24 -19.24
N ASP A 250 -47.39 -17.97 -18.13
CA ASP A 250 -48.61 -18.67 -17.74
C ASP A 250 -48.46 -19.29 -16.35
N SER A 251 -49.18 -18.73 -15.36
CA SER A 251 -50.07 -19.48 -14.46
C SER A 251 -50.43 -18.68 -13.20
N ARG A 252 -51.69 -18.25 -13.19
CA ARG A 252 -52.64 -18.16 -12.04
C ARG A 252 -52.17 -17.44 -10.77
N THR A 253 -52.73 -16.24 -10.59
CA THR A 253 -52.86 -15.50 -9.34
C THR A 253 -53.50 -16.37 -8.24
N LEU A 254 -52.76 -16.62 -7.17
CA LEU A 254 -53.28 -16.95 -5.85
C LEU A 254 -52.85 -15.81 -4.91
N ASP A 255 -53.85 -15.12 -4.36
CA ASP A 255 -53.69 -14.05 -3.40
C ASP A 255 -52.89 -14.54 -2.19
N SER A 256 -51.70 -13.96 -2.01
CA SER A 256 -50.93 -14.04 -0.77
C SER A 256 -50.65 -12.62 -0.30
N GLU A 257 -51.07 -12.32 0.93
CA GLU A 257 -50.84 -11.04 1.59
C GLU A 257 -49.34 -10.66 1.56
N PRO A 258 -49.01 -9.38 1.39
CA PRO A 258 -47.63 -8.93 1.38
C PRO A 258 -47.01 -9.09 2.77
N ILE A 259 -46.13 -10.09 2.89
CA ILE A 259 -45.20 -10.19 4.02
C ILE A 259 -44.37 -8.90 4.01
N PRO A 260 -44.30 -8.14 5.13
CA PRO A 260 -43.49 -6.93 5.18
C PRO A 260 -42.03 -7.28 4.85
N PRO A 261 -41.32 -6.45 4.05
CA PRO A 261 -39.95 -6.75 3.68
C PRO A 261 -39.12 -6.85 4.96
N SER A 262 -38.64 -8.06 5.23
CA SER A 262 -37.67 -8.32 6.29
C SER A 262 -36.50 -7.34 6.07
N PRO A 263 -36.07 -6.58 7.09
CA PRO A 263 -35.01 -5.60 6.92
C PRO A 263 -33.80 -6.30 6.32
N ALA A 264 -33.35 -5.83 5.16
CA ALA A 264 -32.20 -6.38 4.48
C ALA A 264 -31.05 -6.52 5.50
N PRO A 265 -30.43 -7.70 5.63
CA PRO A 265 -29.31 -7.85 6.55
C PRO A 265 -28.29 -6.78 6.21
N ASN A 266 -27.89 -6.00 7.22
CA ASN A 266 -26.91 -4.92 7.10
C ASN A 266 -25.64 -5.51 6.44
N ARG A 267 -25.53 -5.39 5.12
CA ARG A 267 -24.45 -6.00 4.33
C ARG A 267 -23.20 -5.17 4.60
N LEU A 268 -22.47 -5.52 5.66
CA LEU A 268 -21.15 -4.97 5.91
C LEU A 268 -20.26 -5.26 4.69
N SER A 269 -19.84 -4.20 4.00
CA SER A 269 -18.88 -4.32 2.91
C SER A 269 -17.51 -4.65 3.50
N PRO A 270 -16.81 -5.69 3.00
CA PRO A 270 -15.47 -6.02 3.49
C PRO A 270 -14.51 -4.84 3.23
N GLN A 271 -13.71 -4.51 4.23
CA GLN A 271 -12.72 -3.44 4.15
C GLN A 271 -11.31 -4.01 3.97
N TRP A 272 -10.50 -3.38 3.13
CA TRP A 272 -9.10 -3.74 2.89
C TRP A 272 -8.19 -2.57 3.26
N LEU A 273 -7.39 -2.77 4.30
CA LEU A 273 -6.49 -1.74 4.83
C LEU A 273 -5.17 -1.72 4.05
N LEU A 274 -4.82 -0.56 3.49
CA LEU A 274 -3.58 -0.30 2.75
C LEU A 274 -2.54 0.49 3.55
N SER A 275 -2.81 0.77 4.83
CA SER A 275 -1.97 1.57 5.72
C SER A 275 -1.77 0.87 7.07
N LEU A 276 -0.83 1.38 7.89
CA LEU A 276 -0.94 1.15 9.32
C LEU A 276 -2.10 1.98 9.87
N PHE A 277 -2.82 1.40 10.83
CA PHE A 277 -3.98 2.03 11.44
C PHE A 277 -4.02 1.74 12.93
N VAL A 278 -4.43 2.75 13.70
CA VAL A 278 -4.66 2.65 15.14
C VAL A 278 -6.15 2.80 15.37
N PRO A 279 -6.88 1.72 15.75
CA PRO A 279 -8.31 1.78 16.01
C PRO A 279 -8.65 2.82 17.08
N GLY A 280 -9.57 3.72 16.74
CA GLY A 280 -10.16 4.67 17.68
C GLY A 280 -11.39 4.08 18.37
N PRO A 281 -11.79 4.60 19.55
CA PRO A 281 -12.98 4.15 20.27
C PRO A 281 -14.29 4.38 19.51
N HIS A 282 -14.28 5.27 18.51
CA HIS A 282 -15.43 5.63 17.68
C HIS A 282 -15.28 5.19 16.23
N ASP A 283 -14.41 4.21 15.97
CA ASP A 283 -14.26 3.68 14.62
C ASP A 283 -15.51 2.92 14.18
N SER A 284 -15.87 3.06 12.90
CA SER A 284 -17.03 2.38 12.30
C SER A 284 -16.73 0.95 11.88
N ILE A 285 -15.45 0.56 11.84
CA ILE A 285 -15.00 -0.78 11.50
C ILE A 285 -15.17 -1.71 12.70
N ASP A 286 -15.86 -2.83 12.50
CA ASP A 286 -15.93 -3.93 13.47
C ASP A 286 -14.62 -4.75 13.45
N TRP A 287 -13.66 -4.32 14.27
CA TRP A 287 -12.37 -4.99 14.43
C TRP A 287 -12.45 -6.39 15.06
N SER A 288 -13.60 -6.82 15.59
CA SER A 288 -13.75 -8.18 16.12
C SER A 288 -13.86 -9.25 15.02
N ARG A 289 -14.22 -8.83 13.80
CA ARG A 289 -14.45 -9.73 12.64
C ARG A 289 -13.32 -9.71 11.61
N GLY A 290 -12.29 -8.91 11.85
CA GLY A 290 -11.17 -8.71 10.92
C GLY A 290 -10.10 -9.81 10.98
N SER A 291 -9.35 -9.96 9.88
CA SER A 291 -8.09 -10.73 9.87
C SER A 291 -6.92 -9.76 9.68
N TYR A 292 -6.24 -9.44 10.77
CA TYR A 292 -5.15 -8.46 10.81
C TYR A 292 -3.92 -9.00 11.54
N THR A 293 -2.83 -8.23 11.48
CA THR A 293 -1.58 -8.50 12.20
C THR A 293 -1.20 -7.25 12.96
N LEU A 294 -0.81 -7.42 14.21
CA LEU A 294 -0.34 -6.32 15.03
C LEU A 294 1.11 -6.00 14.68
N HIS A 295 1.40 -4.71 14.52
CA HIS A 295 2.75 -4.21 14.34
C HIS A 295 3.12 -3.33 15.53
N THR A 296 4.27 -3.61 16.14
CA THR A 296 4.82 -2.73 17.19
C THR A 296 5.62 -1.63 16.51
N ARG A 297 5.29 -0.37 16.81
CA ARG A 297 6.07 0.78 16.35
C ARG A 297 6.96 1.26 17.49
N ALA A 298 8.24 1.30 17.21
CA ALA A 298 9.25 1.83 18.12
C ALA A 298 10.11 2.84 17.36
N GLY A 299 10.66 3.79 18.10
CA GLY A 299 11.54 4.83 17.55
C GLY A 299 12.56 5.26 18.60
N ARG A 300 13.64 5.87 18.15
CA ARG A 300 14.49 6.67 19.03
C ARG A 300 13.90 8.07 19.07
N VAL A 301 13.65 8.57 20.28
CA VAL A 301 13.35 9.98 20.53
C VAL A 301 14.63 10.79 20.36
#